data_AF-A0A662AGM5-F1
#
_entry.id   AF-A0A662AGM5-F1
#
_cell.length_a   1.000
_cell.length_b   1.000
_cell.length_c   1.000
_cell.angle_alpha   90.00
_cell.angle_beta   90.00
_cell.angle_gamma   90.00
#
_symmetry.space_group_name_H-M   'P 1'
#
loop_
_entity.id
_entity.type
_entity.pdbx_description
1 polymer ?
#
loop_
_entity_poly.entity_id
_entity_poly.type
_entity_poly.pdbx_seq_one_letter_code
_entity_poly.pdbx_strand_id
1 'polypeptide(L)'
;MRKLKNSELDRKNIDEYKSAKKSPIIIVLDNIRSLNNIGSVFRTSDAFLVEAIYLCGITAKPPHKDIQKTALGATQSVDWEYFDTTKEAILKLKENNYQIVSIEQVEGSTSLNNFEVEKLKKYALVFGNEVKGVAQDIVDMSDECIEIPQYGTKHSFNISVSAGIVMWDFFSKLNNLSSPSAGDSVPALLHPIHR
;
A
#
# COMPACT_ATOMS: atom_id res chain seq x y z
N MET A 1 -12.01 -28.84 5.08
CA MET A 1 -10.63 -28.28 5.10
C MET A 1 -10.12 -28.22 6.54
N ARG A 2 -8.81 -28.43 6.79
CA ARG A 2 -8.18 -28.32 8.12
C ARG A 2 -7.31 -27.06 8.18
N LYS A 3 -7.30 -26.35 9.32
CA LYS A 3 -6.39 -25.23 9.60
C LYS A 3 -4.95 -25.75 9.86
N LEU A 4 -3.96 -25.16 9.19
CA LEU A 4 -2.54 -25.41 9.46
C LEU A 4 -2.12 -24.81 10.81
N LYS A 5 -1.22 -25.49 11.52
CA LYS A 5 -0.52 -24.96 12.70
C LYS A 5 0.51 -23.94 12.24
N ASN A 6 0.89 -23.00 13.12
CA ASN A 6 1.91 -22.00 12.79
C ASN A 6 3.26 -22.62 12.41
N SER A 7 3.62 -23.76 13.00
CA SER A 7 4.85 -24.51 12.69
C SER A 7 4.82 -25.18 11.32
N GLU A 8 3.64 -25.32 10.71
CA GLU A 8 3.45 -25.89 9.37
C GLU A 8 3.45 -24.79 8.29
N LEU A 9 3.53 -23.52 8.68
CA LEU A 9 3.61 -22.40 7.74
C LEU A 9 5.06 -22.17 7.36
N ASP A 10 5.35 -22.15 6.06
CA ASP A 10 6.66 -21.78 5.52
C ASP A 10 6.89 -20.28 5.71
N ARG A 11 7.42 -19.90 6.88
CA ARG A 11 7.71 -18.51 7.25
C ARG A 11 9.18 -18.24 7.16
N LYS A 12 9.53 -17.17 6.45
CA LYS A 12 10.88 -16.65 6.40
C LYS A 12 11.28 -16.09 7.77
N ASN A 13 12.52 -16.38 8.18
CA ASN A 13 13.18 -15.60 9.22
C ASN A 13 13.66 -14.24 8.66
N ILE A 14 14.24 -13.39 9.51
CA ILE A 14 14.66 -12.04 9.12
C ILE A 14 15.73 -12.06 8.01
N ASP A 15 16.70 -12.97 8.07
CA ASP A 15 17.78 -13.04 7.08
C ASP A 15 17.28 -13.59 5.73
N GLU A 16 16.39 -14.58 5.78
CA GLU A 16 15.66 -15.09 4.61
C GLU A 16 14.75 -14.02 3.99
N TYR A 17 14.12 -13.19 4.82
CA TYR A 17 13.33 -12.07 4.34
C TYR A 17 14.22 -11.06 3.60
N LYS A 18 15.35 -10.66 4.19
CA LYS A 18 16.28 -9.66 3.63
C LYS A 18 16.91 -10.13 2.32
N SER A 19 17.20 -11.42 2.19
CA SER A 19 17.78 -12.03 0.98
C SER A 19 16.73 -12.39 -0.09
N ALA A 20 15.45 -12.45 0.26
CA ALA A 20 14.38 -12.76 -0.69
C ALA A 20 14.21 -11.66 -1.75
N LYS A 21 13.82 -12.08 -2.96
CA LYS A 21 13.42 -11.16 -4.03
C LYS A 21 12.23 -10.32 -3.56
N LYS A 22 12.40 -9.00 -3.58
CA LYS A 22 11.37 -8.04 -3.18
C LYS A 22 10.35 -7.79 -4.27
N SER A 23 9.13 -7.46 -3.85
CA SER A 23 8.16 -6.76 -4.67
C SER A 23 8.73 -5.38 -5.01
N PRO A 24 8.69 -4.91 -6.26
CA PRO A 24 9.25 -3.63 -6.67
C PRO A 24 8.35 -2.45 -6.24
N ILE A 25 8.05 -2.42 -4.95
CA ILE A 25 7.11 -1.50 -4.30
C ILE A 25 7.83 -0.87 -3.11
N ILE A 26 7.80 0.45 -3.06
CA ILE A 26 8.10 1.24 -1.87
C ILE A 26 6.79 1.85 -1.37
N ILE A 27 6.58 1.82 -0.07
CA ILE A 27 5.44 2.49 0.57
C ILE A 27 5.90 3.83 1.11
N VAL A 28 5.21 4.91 0.77
CA VAL A 28 5.49 6.25 1.29
C VAL A 28 4.37 6.66 2.24
N LEU A 29 4.70 6.92 3.50
CA LEU A 29 3.78 7.36 4.54
C LEU A 29 3.88 8.87 4.71
N ASP A 30 2.95 9.60 4.09
CA ASP A 30 2.87 11.05 4.10
C ASP A 30 2.16 11.54 5.37
N ASN A 31 2.96 12.02 6.33
CA ASN A 31 2.47 12.66 7.55
C ASN A 31 1.46 11.81 8.37
N ILE A 32 1.72 10.50 8.50
CA ILE A 32 0.87 9.58 9.25
C ILE A 32 1.05 9.79 10.76
N ARG A 33 -0.04 10.00 11.49
CA ARG A 33 0.02 10.30 12.93
C ARG A 33 -0.09 9.07 13.80
N SER A 34 -0.92 8.12 13.38
CA SER A 34 -1.23 6.95 14.21
C SER A 34 -0.08 5.94 14.20
N LEU A 35 0.57 5.80 15.35
CA LEU A 35 1.60 4.78 15.61
C LEU A 35 1.12 3.36 15.30
N ASN A 36 -0.15 3.07 15.62
CA ASN A 36 -0.75 1.77 15.33
C ASN A 36 -0.86 1.53 13.82
N ASN A 37 -1.27 2.55 13.04
CA ASN A 37 -1.35 2.45 11.59
C ASN A 37 0.04 2.23 10.99
N ILE A 38 1.05 2.97 11.45
CA ILE A 38 2.44 2.82 10.99
C ILE A 38 2.90 1.38 11.20
N GLY A 39 2.76 0.82 12.40
CA GLY A 39 3.17 -0.57 12.65
C GLY A 39 2.34 -1.61 11.87
N SER A 40 1.04 -1.37 11.64
CA SER A 40 0.21 -2.22 10.79
C SER A 40 0.65 -2.21 9.32
N VAL A 41 1.12 -1.06 8.82
CA VAL A 41 1.71 -0.96 7.48
C VAL A 41 3.01 -1.76 7.42
N PHE A 42 3.94 -1.58 8.38
CA PHE A 42 5.15 -2.42 8.49
C PHE A 42 4.83 -3.91 8.40
N ARG A 43 3.85 -4.37 9.19
CA ARG A 43 3.45 -5.77 9.21
C ARG A 43 2.90 -6.26 7.88
N THR A 44 2.12 -5.43 7.19
CA THR A 44 1.56 -5.79 5.88
C THR A 44 2.64 -5.77 4.80
N SER A 45 3.57 -4.82 4.85
CA SER A 45 4.73 -4.74 3.96
C SER A 45 5.66 -5.95 4.09
N ASP A 46 5.86 -6.46 5.31
CA ASP A 46 6.55 -7.74 5.55
C ASP A 46 5.83 -8.90 4.83
N ALA A 47 4.51 -9.01 4.98
CA ALA A 47 3.75 -10.09 4.34
C ALA A 47 3.85 -10.11 2.80
N PHE A 48 4.07 -8.95 2.16
CA PHE A 48 4.14 -8.81 0.70
C PHE A 48 5.56 -8.61 0.15
N LEU A 49 6.61 -8.84 0.95
CA LEU A 49 8.01 -8.66 0.52
C LEU A 49 8.25 -7.26 -0.09
N VAL A 50 7.61 -6.22 0.45
CA VAL A 50 7.83 -4.82 0.04
C VAL A 50 9.31 -4.46 0.18
N GLU A 51 9.81 -3.64 -0.74
CA GLU A 51 11.23 -3.28 -0.78
C GLU A 51 11.61 -2.40 0.41
N ALA A 52 10.88 -1.30 0.62
CA ALA A 52 11.10 -0.41 1.75
C ALA A 52 9.86 0.41 2.11
N ILE A 53 9.89 1.03 3.30
CA ILE A 53 8.92 2.04 3.74
C ILE A 53 9.62 3.38 3.97
N TYR A 54 9.11 4.44 3.34
CA TYR A 54 9.58 5.81 3.54
C TYR A 54 8.63 6.54 4.48
N LEU A 55 9.14 6.96 5.64
CA LEU A 55 8.39 7.67 6.69
C LEU A 55 8.64 9.16 6.54
N CYS A 56 7.59 9.95 6.28
CA CYS A 56 7.76 11.36 5.92
C CYS A 56 7.12 12.32 6.93
N GLY A 57 7.79 13.44 7.17
CA GLY A 57 7.28 14.55 7.98
C GLY A 57 6.99 14.14 9.42
N ILE A 58 5.75 14.33 9.88
CA ILE A 58 5.38 14.04 11.27
C ILE A 58 5.30 12.54 11.60
N THR A 59 5.52 11.67 10.61
CA THR A 59 5.45 10.21 10.78
C THR A 59 6.50 9.73 11.78
N ALA A 60 6.05 9.08 12.84
CA ALA A 60 6.93 8.57 13.88
C ALA A 60 7.83 7.42 13.37
N LYS A 61 9.05 7.34 13.92
CA LYS A 61 10.10 6.41 13.50
C LYS A 61 10.25 5.24 14.47
N PRO A 62 10.55 4.01 14.00
CA PRO A 62 11.11 2.97 14.85
C PRO A 62 12.48 3.39 15.42
N PRO A 63 12.86 2.95 16.64
CA PRO A 63 12.05 2.16 17.57
C PRO A 63 11.03 3.02 18.34
N HIS A 64 9.76 2.60 18.32
CA HIS A 64 8.70 3.15 19.18
C HIS A 64 7.81 2.03 19.67
N LYS A 65 7.49 2.00 20.97
CA LYS A 65 6.76 0.90 21.62
C LYS A 65 5.43 0.56 20.92
N ASP A 66 4.65 1.57 20.59
CA ASP A 66 3.34 1.36 19.96
C ASP A 66 3.44 0.91 18.49
N ILE A 67 4.47 1.35 17.75
CA ILE A 67 4.75 0.83 16.41
C ILE A 67 5.12 -0.64 16.51
N GLN A 68 6.03 -0.99 17.43
CA GLN A 68 6.50 -2.37 17.62
C GLN A 68 5.35 -3.31 18.00
N LYS A 69 4.39 -2.83 18.80
CA LYS A 69 3.23 -3.61 19.24
C LYS A 69 2.35 -4.08 18.07
N THR A 70 2.18 -3.27 17.02
CA THR A 70 1.38 -3.66 15.85
C THR A 70 2.21 -4.24 14.72
N ALA A 71 3.48 -3.83 14.59
CA ALA A 71 4.42 -4.35 13.60
C ALA A 71 4.83 -5.81 13.85
N LEU A 72 4.81 -6.27 15.11
CA LEU A 72 5.15 -7.64 15.49
C LEU A 72 6.51 -8.12 14.94
N GLY A 73 7.53 -7.26 15.02
CA GLY A 73 8.89 -7.55 14.54
C GLY A 73 9.17 -7.12 13.10
N ALA A 74 8.16 -6.72 12.32
CA ALA A 74 8.34 -6.31 10.93
C ALA A 74 9.27 -5.09 10.74
N THR A 75 9.45 -4.25 11.76
CA THR A 75 10.43 -3.14 11.71
C THR A 75 11.89 -3.63 11.69
N GLN A 76 12.14 -4.92 11.92
CA GLN A 76 13.48 -5.53 11.88
C GLN A 76 13.78 -6.19 10.52
N SER A 77 12.74 -6.57 9.78
CA SER A 77 12.82 -7.24 8.49
C SER A 77 12.66 -6.27 7.31
N VAL A 78 11.65 -5.39 7.36
CA VAL A 78 11.36 -4.41 6.31
C VAL A 78 12.31 -3.22 6.44
N ASP A 79 13.04 -2.92 5.36
CA ASP A 79 13.90 -1.74 5.31
C ASP A 79 13.04 -0.47 5.32
N TRP A 80 13.56 0.59 5.95
CA TRP A 80 12.86 1.86 6.00
C TRP A 80 13.83 3.03 6.07
N GLU A 81 13.35 4.17 5.60
CA GLU A 81 14.08 5.43 5.62
C GLU A 81 13.15 6.56 6.06
N TYR A 82 13.70 7.60 6.67
CA TYR A 82 12.94 8.76 7.10
C TYR A 82 13.36 9.99 6.29
N PHE A 83 12.36 10.81 5.94
CA PHE A 83 12.53 12.08 5.24
C PHE A 83 11.81 13.19 6.00
N ASP A 84 12.41 14.38 6.05
CA ASP A 84 11.80 15.53 6.70
C ASP A 84 10.57 16.02 5.93
N THR A 85 10.56 15.84 4.61
CA THR A 85 9.39 16.10 3.77
C THR A 85 9.09 14.96 2.80
N THR A 86 7.80 14.75 2.50
CA THR A 86 7.37 13.77 1.48
C THR A 86 7.91 14.13 0.09
N LYS A 87 8.13 15.42 -0.18
CA LYS A 87 8.75 15.91 -1.41
C LYS A 87 10.17 15.38 -1.61
N GLU A 88 11.01 15.39 -0.57
CA GLU A 88 12.37 14.84 -0.64
C GLU A 88 12.37 13.35 -0.97
N ALA A 89 11.48 12.58 -0.32
CA ALA A 89 11.28 11.17 -0.60
C ALA A 89 10.92 10.94 -2.08
N ILE A 90 9.96 11.70 -2.60
CA ILE A 90 9.50 11.57 -3.99
C ILE A 90 10.60 11.93 -4.99
N LEU A 91 11.37 13.01 -4.76
CA LEU A 91 12.47 13.40 -5.64
C LEU A 91 13.51 12.27 -5.74
N LYS A 92 13.92 11.71 -4.60
CA LYS A 92 14.82 10.55 -4.55
C LYS A 92 14.23 9.35 -5.30
N LEU A 93 12.95 9.07 -5.13
CA LEU A 93 12.28 7.94 -5.78
C LEU A 93 12.21 8.11 -7.31
N LYS A 94 11.93 9.32 -7.80
CA LYS A 94 11.95 9.62 -9.24
C LYS A 94 13.35 9.47 -9.84
N GLU A 95 14.39 9.92 -9.15
CA GLU A 95 15.79 9.70 -9.56
C GLU A 95 16.14 8.20 -9.68
N ASN A 96 15.46 7.36 -8.89
CA ASN A 96 15.63 5.90 -8.89
C ASN A 96 14.59 5.17 -9.79
N ASN A 97 13.92 5.90 -10.68
CA ASN A 97 12.94 5.39 -11.65
C ASN A 97 11.73 4.67 -11.03
N TYR A 98 11.26 5.12 -9.86
CA TYR A 98 9.96 4.71 -9.33
C TYR A 98 8.86 5.57 -9.95
N GLN A 99 7.79 4.91 -10.39
CA GLN A 99 6.53 5.56 -10.70
C GLN A 99 5.82 5.92 -9.38
N ILE A 100 5.51 7.19 -9.21
CA ILE A 100 4.88 7.72 -8.01
C ILE A 100 3.37 7.64 -8.16
N VAL A 101 2.72 6.94 -7.23
CA VAL A 101 1.28 6.68 -7.28
C VAL A 101 0.65 7.11 -5.96
N SER A 102 -0.14 8.18 -5.98
CA SER A 102 -0.89 8.62 -4.81
C SER A 102 -2.15 7.78 -4.64
N ILE A 103 -2.38 7.27 -3.43
CA ILE A 103 -3.63 6.61 -3.07
C ILE A 103 -4.57 7.65 -2.49
N GLU A 104 -5.31 8.32 -3.37
CA GLU A 104 -6.18 9.44 -3.05
C GLU A 104 -7.33 9.55 -4.06
N GLN A 105 -8.49 10.03 -3.58
CA GLN A 105 -9.63 10.37 -4.43
C GLN A 105 -9.45 11.79 -4.96
N VAL A 106 -9.19 11.92 -6.25
CA VAL A 106 -9.05 13.20 -6.94
C VAL A 106 -9.84 13.20 -8.24
N GLU A 107 -10.14 14.37 -8.79
CA GLU A 107 -10.78 14.44 -10.10
C GLU A 107 -9.92 13.73 -11.15
N GLY A 108 -10.49 12.72 -11.80
CA GLY A 108 -9.80 11.92 -12.81
C GLY A 108 -8.92 10.78 -12.28
N SER A 109 -8.95 10.45 -10.98
CA SER A 109 -8.22 9.28 -10.46
C SER A 109 -8.67 7.97 -11.11
N THR A 110 -7.72 7.05 -11.28
CA THR A 110 -8.00 5.71 -11.79
C THR A 110 -8.53 4.82 -10.65
N SER A 111 -9.64 4.13 -10.87
CA SER A 111 -10.12 3.11 -9.94
C SER A 111 -9.10 1.98 -9.80
N LEU A 112 -8.80 1.54 -8.57
CA LEU A 112 -7.84 0.46 -8.28
C LEU A 112 -8.12 -0.82 -9.10
N ASN A 113 -9.40 -1.15 -9.31
CA ASN A 113 -9.81 -2.31 -10.10
C ASN A 113 -9.34 -2.23 -11.57
N ASN A 114 -9.23 -1.02 -12.11
CA ASN A 114 -8.89 -0.77 -13.51
C ASN A 114 -7.41 -0.40 -13.71
N PHE A 115 -6.66 -0.21 -12.62
CA PHE A 115 -5.24 0.11 -12.73
C PHE A 115 -4.44 -1.12 -13.13
N GLU A 116 -3.71 -1.05 -14.23
CA GLU A 116 -2.85 -2.13 -14.72
C GLU A 116 -1.44 -2.00 -14.15
N VAL A 117 -0.95 -3.07 -13.53
CA VAL A 117 0.40 -3.07 -12.94
C VAL A 117 1.39 -3.69 -13.92
N GLU A 118 2.26 -2.86 -14.47
CA GLU A 118 3.36 -3.28 -15.33
C GLU A 118 4.49 -3.93 -14.52
N LYS A 119 4.86 -5.16 -14.88
CA LYS A 119 5.82 -6.01 -14.13
C LYS A 119 7.25 -5.51 -14.08
N LEU A 120 7.66 -4.72 -15.08
CA LEU A 120 9.04 -4.21 -15.18
C LEU A 120 9.21 -2.86 -14.48
N LYS A 121 8.11 -2.22 -14.06
CA LYS A 121 8.13 -0.94 -13.38
C LYS A 121 8.30 -1.12 -11.87
N LYS A 122 8.81 -0.06 -11.24
CA LYS A 122 8.87 0.10 -9.79
C LYS A 122 7.84 1.13 -9.37
N TYR A 123 7.20 0.91 -8.23
CA TYR A 123 6.11 1.76 -7.74
C TYR A 123 6.41 2.32 -6.36
N ALA A 124 6.19 3.61 -6.19
CA ALA A 124 6.11 4.24 -4.88
C ALA A 124 4.64 4.56 -4.58
N LEU A 125 4.04 3.81 -3.65
CA LEU A 125 2.64 3.97 -3.28
C LEU A 125 2.55 4.94 -2.10
N VAL A 126 1.96 6.11 -2.35
CA VAL A 126 1.87 7.20 -1.36
C VAL A 126 0.54 7.16 -0.63
N PHE A 127 0.63 7.11 0.69
CA PHE A 127 -0.50 6.98 1.61
C PHE A 127 -0.51 8.19 2.56
N GLY A 128 -1.65 8.88 2.61
CA GLY A 128 -1.78 10.17 3.26
C GLY A 128 -2.30 10.17 4.70
N ASN A 129 -2.27 11.35 5.29
CA ASN A 129 -2.71 11.65 6.65
C ASN A 129 -4.17 11.21 6.90
N GLU A 130 -4.49 10.73 8.10
CA GLU A 130 -5.81 10.17 8.38
C GLU A 130 -6.98 11.17 8.30
N VAL A 131 -6.69 12.47 8.34
CA VAL A 131 -7.70 13.53 8.24
C VAL A 131 -7.62 14.27 6.92
N LYS A 132 -6.40 14.54 6.44
CA LYS A 132 -6.19 15.39 5.25
C LYS A 132 -5.96 14.62 3.96
N GLY A 133 -5.79 13.29 4.02
CA GLY A 133 -5.36 12.53 2.86
C GLY A 133 -3.92 12.85 2.48
N VAL A 134 -3.58 12.58 1.21
CA VAL A 134 -2.30 12.95 0.61
C VAL A 134 -2.31 14.46 0.35
N ALA A 135 -1.23 15.16 0.70
CA ALA A 135 -1.18 16.60 0.47
C ALA A 135 -1.23 16.97 -1.03
N GLN A 136 -1.86 18.10 -1.37
CA GLN A 136 -2.08 18.48 -2.77
C GLN A 136 -0.76 18.64 -3.56
N ASP A 137 0.26 19.20 -2.93
CA ASP A 137 1.59 19.32 -3.55
C ASP A 137 2.24 17.96 -3.84
N ILE A 138 1.86 16.92 -3.09
CA ILE A 138 2.29 15.55 -3.32
C ILE A 138 1.48 14.89 -4.44
N VAL A 139 0.16 15.12 -4.49
CA VAL A 139 -0.69 14.74 -5.63
C VAL A 139 -0.15 15.33 -6.93
N ASP A 140 0.20 16.62 -6.94
CA ASP A 140 0.75 17.32 -8.11
C ASP A 140 2.10 16.75 -8.58
N MET A 141 2.84 16.09 -7.67
CA MET A 141 4.11 15.44 -7.97
C MET A 141 3.96 13.97 -8.39
N SER A 142 2.78 13.37 -8.22
CA SER A 142 2.53 11.98 -8.57
C SER A 142 2.36 11.79 -10.06
N ASP A 143 2.78 10.62 -10.56
CA ASP A 143 2.61 10.26 -11.95
C ASP A 143 1.19 9.72 -12.20
N GLU A 144 0.58 9.11 -11.18
CA GLU A 144 -0.80 8.60 -11.20
C GLU A 144 -1.49 8.81 -9.84
N CYS A 145 -2.82 8.90 -9.85
CA CYS A 145 -3.64 8.82 -8.65
C CYS A 145 -4.61 7.64 -8.76
N ILE A 146 -4.62 6.79 -7.72
CA ILE A 146 -5.49 5.62 -7.63
C ILE A 146 -6.45 5.78 -6.46
N GLU A 147 -7.73 5.53 -6.71
CA GLU A 147 -8.75 5.47 -5.67
C GLU A 147 -9.25 4.04 -5.44
N ILE A 148 -9.65 3.73 -4.21
CA ILE A 148 -10.35 2.49 -3.87
C ILE A 148 -11.86 2.76 -3.99
N PRO A 149 -12.61 2.04 -4.85
CA PRO A 149 -14.05 2.23 -4.96
C PRO A 149 -14.78 2.05 -3.62
N GLN A 150 -15.63 3.01 -3.28
CA GLN A 150 -16.40 3.03 -2.04
C GLN A 150 -17.89 3.21 -2.36
N TYR A 151 -18.72 2.32 -1.82
CA TYR A 151 -20.18 2.34 -2.02
C TYR A 151 -20.97 2.59 -0.73
N GLY A 152 -20.25 2.89 0.36
CA GLY A 152 -20.83 3.15 1.67
C GLY A 152 -20.94 4.64 1.99
N THR A 153 -21.31 4.94 3.24
CA THR A 153 -21.48 6.32 3.73
C THR A 153 -20.20 6.96 4.26
N LYS A 154 -19.09 6.21 4.30
CA LYS A 154 -17.79 6.73 4.74
C LYS A 154 -17.03 7.25 3.54
N HIS A 155 -16.32 8.36 3.75
CA HIS A 155 -15.56 9.04 2.70
C HIS A 155 -14.21 8.38 2.44
N SER A 156 -13.69 7.61 3.40
CA SER A 156 -12.41 6.94 3.27
C SER A 156 -12.32 5.70 4.16
N PHE A 157 -11.41 4.81 3.80
CA PHE A 157 -10.94 3.72 4.64
C PHE A 157 -9.90 4.20 5.66
N ASN A 158 -9.72 3.41 6.72
CA ASN A 158 -8.54 3.54 7.56
C ASN A 158 -7.28 3.31 6.70
N ILE A 159 -6.25 4.13 6.89
CA ILE A 159 -5.02 4.09 6.10
C ILE A 159 -4.33 2.71 6.06
N SER A 160 -4.30 1.97 7.18
CA SER A 160 -3.71 0.62 7.20
C SER A 160 -4.55 -0.40 6.43
N VAL A 161 -5.87 -0.19 6.37
CA VAL A 161 -6.79 -1.00 5.55
C VAL A 161 -6.59 -0.67 4.07
N SER A 162 -6.51 0.61 3.71
CA SER A 162 -6.20 1.05 2.33
C SER A 162 -4.89 0.46 1.86
N ALA A 163 -3.85 0.55 2.69
CA ALA A 163 -2.53 0.00 2.40
C ALA A 163 -2.59 -1.51 2.14
N GLY A 164 -3.33 -2.27 2.96
CA GLY A 164 -3.53 -3.70 2.74
C GLY A 164 -4.27 -4.05 1.45
N ILE A 165 -5.35 -3.32 1.13
CA ILE A 165 -6.13 -3.52 -0.11
C ILE A 165 -5.25 -3.28 -1.34
N VAL A 166 -4.57 -2.13 -1.39
CA VAL A 166 -3.73 -1.75 -2.53
C VAL A 166 -2.52 -2.68 -2.66
N MET A 167 -1.83 -3.00 -1.56
CA MET A 167 -0.69 -3.92 -1.62
C MET A 167 -1.10 -5.32 -2.10
N TRP A 168 -2.25 -5.84 -1.64
CA TRP A 168 -2.75 -7.13 -2.12
C TRP A 168 -3.07 -7.12 -3.62
N ASP A 169 -3.73 -6.07 -4.10
CA ASP A 169 -4.07 -5.91 -5.52
C ASP A 169 -2.81 -5.84 -6.40
N PHE A 170 -1.86 -4.99 -6.04
CA PHE A 170 -0.58 -4.87 -6.73
C PHE A 170 0.20 -6.18 -6.70
N PHE A 171 0.30 -6.83 -5.54
CA PHE A 171 0.97 -8.12 -5.41
C PHE A 171 0.31 -9.19 -6.29
N SER A 172 -1.02 -9.23 -6.33
CA SER A 172 -1.78 -10.18 -7.14
C SER A 172 -1.54 -9.99 -8.63
N LYS A 173 -1.59 -8.73 -9.11
CA LYS A 173 -1.34 -8.39 -10.51
C LYS A 173 0.11 -8.65 -10.93
N LEU A 174 1.10 -8.31 -10.08
CA LEU A 174 2.52 -8.58 -10.35
C LEU A 174 2.82 -10.08 -10.50
N ASN A 175 2.17 -10.91 -9.68
CA ASN A 175 2.39 -12.35 -9.64
C ASN A 175 1.43 -13.14 -10.55
N ASN A 176 0.59 -12.46 -11.36
CA ASN A 176 -0.47 -13.10 -12.14
C ASN A 176 -1.34 -14.05 -11.31
N LEU A 177 -1.66 -13.70 -10.07
CA LEU A 177 -2.50 -14.52 -9.20
C LEU A 177 -3.98 -14.44 -9.60
N SER A 178 -4.29 -14.07 -10.85
CA SER A 178 -5.62 -13.69 -11.30
C SER A 178 -6.68 -14.69 -10.87
N SER A 179 -7.71 -14.11 -10.24
CA SER A 179 -9.07 -14.63 -10.15
C SER A 179 -9.55 -15.17 -11.51
N PRO A 180 -10.56 -16.07 -11.52
CA PRO A 180 -10.97 -16.81 -12.71
C PRO A 180 -11.18 -15.87 -13.89
N SER A 181 -10.74 -16.30 -15.07
CA SER A 181 -11.04 -15.67 -16.35
C SER A 181 -12.46 -15.12 -16.40
N ALA A 182 -12.62 -13.88 -16.87
CA ALA A 182 -13.89 -13.22 -17.13
C ALA A 182 -14.75 -13.98 -18.16
N GLY A 183 -15.32 -15.10 -17.73
CA GLY A 183 -16.29 -15.93 -18.43
C GLY A 183 -17.54 -16.23 -17.60
N ASP A 184 -17.54 -15.88 -16.30
CA ASP A 184 -18.74 -15.98 -15.46
C ASP A 184 -19.43 -14.62 -15.39
N SER A 185 -20.54 -14.56 -16.13
CA SER A 185 -21.51 -13.47 -16.21
C SER A 185 -21.73 -12.71 -14.90
N VAL A 186 -21.50 -11.41 -14.93
CA VAL A 186 -22.13 -10.47 -13.98
C VAL A 186 -23.64 -10.48 -14.29
N PRO A 187 -24.53 -10.83 -13.34
CA PRO A 187 -25.96 -10.65 -13.57
C PRO A 187 -26.21 -9.15 -13.71
N ALA A 188 -26.85 -8.78 -14.81
CA ALA A 188 -27.28 -7.43 -15.12
C ALA A 188 -27.96 -6.78 -13.90
N LEU A 189 -27.35 -5.73 -13.36
CA LEU A 189 -28.01 -4.85 -12.41
C LEU A 189 -29.14 -4.13 -13.15
N LEU A 190 -30.33 -4.33 -12.61
CA LEU A 190 -31.62 -3.84 -13.06
C LEU A 190 -31.59 -2.35 -13.43
N HIS A 191 -32.19 -2.04 -14.58
CA HIS A 191 -32.56 -0.69 -14.97
C HIS A 191 -33.48 -0.04 -13.90
N PRO A 192 -33.39 1.28 -13.70
CA PRO A 192 -34.35 2.02 -12.89
C PRO A 192 -35.73 1.99 -13.57
N ILE A 193 -36.72 1.41 -12.90
CA ILE A 193 -38.12 1.58 -13.26
C ILE A 193 -38.56 2.95 -12.76
N HIS A 194 -38.92 3.82 -13.69
CA HIS A 194 -39.68 5.04 -13.45
C HIS A 194 -40.92 4.79 -12.59
N ARG A 195 -41.08 5.59 -11.53
CA ARG A 195 -42.33 6.28 -11.18
C ARG A 195 -42.00 7.63 -10.56
#